data_AF-A0A7W9DHA9-F1
#
_entry.id   AF-A0A7W9DHA9-F1
#
_cell.length_a   1.000
_cell.length_b   1.000
_cell.length_c   1.000
_cell.angle_alpha   90.00
_cell.angle_beta   90.00
_cell.angle_gamma   90.00
#
_symmetry.space_group_name_H-M   'P 1'
#
loop_
_entity.id
_entity.type
_entity.pdbx_description
1 polymer ?
#
loop_
_entity_poly.entity_id
_entity_poly.type
_entity_poly.pdbx_seq_one_letter_code
_entity_poly.pdbx_strand_id
1 'polypeptide(L)'
;MSDIKINTSVSITASIELTEGQLRALDALAGYGPDNFFKAFYVKLGKAYMQPFERDMRELFSLIRAQVPPALAGIKEARKALGLK
;
A
#
# COMPACT_ATOMS: atom_id res chain seq x y z
N MET A 1 -2.77 -45.61 -6.38
CA MET A 1 -1.98 -44.78 -7.29
C MET A 1 -1.78 -43.46 -6.58
N SER A 2 -0.54 -43.06 -6.35
CA SER A 2 -0.23 -41.85 -5.59
C SER A 2 -0.17 -40.67 -6.57
N ASP A 3 -1.05 -39.69 -6.41
CA ASP A 3 -1.04 -38.49 -7.23
C ASP A 3 0.16 -37.61 -6.88
N ILE A 4 1.06 -37.39 -7.85
CA ILE A 4 2.18 -36.46 -7.71
C ILE A 4 1.66 -35.07 -8.09
N LYS A 5 1.63 -34.15 -7.12
CA LYS A 5 1.38 -32.72 -7.36
C LYS A 5 2.69 -31.95 -7.33
N ILE A 6 3.05 -31.35 -8.47
CA ILE A 6 4.17 -30.41 -8.58
C ILE A 6 3.58 -29.01 -8.60
N ASN A 7 3.91 -28.19 -7.61
CA ASN A 7 3.56 -26.77 -7.56
C ASN A 7 4.80 -25.92 -7.84
N THR A 8 4.79 -25.18 -8.95
CA THR A 8 5.85 -24.23 -9.32
C THR A 8 5.29 -22.82 -9.24
N SER A 9 6.01 -21.90 -8.58
CA SER A 9 5.64 -20.49 -8.50
C SER A 9 6.84 -19.60 -8.81
N VAL A 10 6.60 -18.48 -9.49
CA VAL A 10 7.60 -17.45 -9.79
C VAL A 10 7.09 -16.13 -9.22
N SER A 11 7.93 -15.44 -8.45
CA SER A 11 7.62 -14.15 -7.83
C SER A 11 8.64 -13.11 -8.26
N ILE A 12 8.15 -11.93 -8.65
CA ILE A 12 8.98 -10.76 -8.98
C ILE A 12 8.60 -9.68 -7.99
N THR A 13 9.59 -9.16 -7.28
CA THR A 13 9.40 -8.12 -6.26
C THR A 13 10.40 -7.00 -6.45
N ALA A 14 10.02 -5.80 -6.04
CA ALA A 14 10.89 -4.63 -5.98
C ALA A 14 10.66 -3.92 -4.65
N SER A 15 11.73 -3.39 -4.08
CA SER A 15 11.69 -2.63 -2.83
C SER A 15 11.92 -1.16 -3.10
N ILE A 16 11.18 -0.31 -2.39
CA ILE A 16 11.38 1.14 -2.38
C ILE A 16 11.65 1.61 -0.95
N GLU A 17 12.56 2.55 -0.79
CA GLU A 17 12.80 3.22 0.49
C GLU A 17 11.96 4.49 0.54
N LEU A 18 11.28 4.70 1.67
CA LEU A 18 10.38 5.83 1.88
C LEU A 18 10.80 6.61 3.11
N THR A 19 10.82 7.93 2.97
CA THR A 19 10.95 8.86 4.09
C THR A 19 9.69 8.86 4.95
N GLU A 20 9.82 9.33 6.20
CA GLU A 20 8.67 9.53 7.10
C GLU A 20 7.57 10.37 6.46
N GLY A 21 7.93 11.45 5.73
CA GLY A 21 6.97 12.31 5.05
C GLY A 21 6.18 11.57 3.97
N GLN A 22 6.84 10.73 3.17
CA GLN A 22 6.19 9.91 2.16
C GLN A 22 5.28 8.84 2.79
N LEU A 23 5.70 8.23 3.89
CA LEU A 23 4.85 7.29 4.65
C LEU A 23 3.57 7.99 5.15
N ARG A 24 3.67 9.21 5.70
CA ARG A 24 2.49 9.99 6.10
C ARG A 24 1.57 10.32 4.92
N ALA A 25 2.14 10.63 3.76
CA ALA A 25 1.36 10.88 2.54
C ALA A 25 0.61 9.62 2.07
N LEU A 26 1.25 8.44 2.13
CA LEU A 26 0.59 7.17 1.82
C LEU A 26 -0.52 6.85 2.83
N ASP A 27 -0.30 7.08 4.11
CA ASP A 27 -1.32 6.90 5.15
C ASP A 27 -2.55 7.78 4.90
N ALA A 28 -2.34 9.07 4.60
CA ALA A 28 -3.42 9.99 4.26
C ALA A 28 -4.18 9.55 2.99
N LEU A 29 -3.45 9.14 1.94
CA LEU A 29 -4.04 8.65 0.70
C LEU A 29 -4.91 7.41 0.95
N ALA A 30 -4.38 6.42 1.66
CA ALA A 30 -5.08 5.18 1.93
C ALA A 30 -6.21 5.35 2.95
N GLY A 31 -6.11 6.34 3.86
CA GLY A 31 -7.17 6.70 4.80
C GLY A 31 -8.49 7.05 4.11
N TYR A 32 -8.43 7.72 2.96
CA TYR A 32 -9.61 8.07 2.14
C TYR A 32 -10.40 6.85 1.67
N GLY A 33 -9.70 5.73 1.44
CA GLY A 33 -10.25 4.45 1.02
C GLY A 33 -10.41 4.29 -0.50
N PRO A 34 -10.28 3.05 -0.99
CA PRO A 34 -10.18 2.79 -2.42
C PRO A 34 -11.47 3.19 -3.17
N ASP A 35 -12.65 2.94 -2.60
CA ASP A 35 -13.93 3.25 -3.28
C ASP A 35 -14.13 4.75 -3.49
N ASN A 36 -13.87 5.55 -2.45
CA ASN A 36 -13.96 7.00 -2.57
C ASN A 36 -12.90 7.52 -3.54
N PHE A 37 -11.69 6.94 -3.53
CA PHE A 37 -10.63 7.27 -4.46
C PHE A 37 -11.06 7.02 -5.91
N PHE A 38 -11.50 5.81 -6.26
CA PHE A 38 -11.93 5.50 -7.63
C PHE A 38 -13.11 6.35 -8.06
N LYS A 39 -14.10 6.56 -7.18
CA LYS A 39 -15.25 7.41 -7.48
C LYS A 39 -14.81 8.82 -7.88
N ALA A 40 -13.95 9.45 -7.08
CA ALA A 40 -13.44 10.78 -7.38
C ALA A 40 -12.54 10.79 -8.63
N PHE A 41 -11.65 9.80 -8.75
CA PHE A 41 -10.73 9.65 -9.87
C PHE A 41 -11.50 9.50 -11.20
N TYR A 42 -12.52 8.65 -11.25
CA TYR A 42 -13.30 8.41 -12.47
C TYR A 42 -14.12 9.60 -12.91
N VAL A 43 -14.62 10.38 -11.96
CA VAL A 43 -15.34 11.61 -12.26
C VAL A 43 -14.41 12.68 -12.83
N LYS A 44 -13.15 12.75 -12.36
CA LYS A 44 -12.25 13.88 -12.68
C LYS A 44 -11.25 13.58 -13.79
N LEU A 45 -10.71 12.37 -13.82
CA LEU A 45 -9.60 11.97 -14.70
C LEU A 45 -10.02 10.91 -15.72
N GLY A 46 -11.19 10.29 -15.54
CA GLY A 46 -11.73 9.30 -16.45
C GLY A 46 -11.39 7.87 -16.05
N LYS A 47 -12.30 6.95 -16.41
CA LYS A 47 -12.27 5.55 -15.97
C LYS A 47 -11.17 4.71 -16.62
N ALA A 48 -10.86 4.97 -17.89
CA ALA A 48 -9.94 4.15 -18.68
C ALA A 48 -8.54 4.04 -18.08
N TYR A 49 -8.08 5.05 -17.33
CA TYR A 49 -6.74 5.07 -16.74
C TYR A 49 -6.56 4.12 -15.56
N MET A 50 -7.61 3.92 -14.74
CA MET A 50 -7.47 3.15 -13.49
C MET A 50 -8.31 1.87 -13.45
N GLN A 51 -9.30 1.72 -14.35
CA GLN A 51 -10.10 0.50 -14.45
C GLN A 51 -9.26 -0.78 -14.60
N PRO A 52 -8.21 -0.82 -15.45
CA PRO A 52 -7.39 -2.02 -15.58
C PRO A 52 -6.66 -2.42 -14.30
N PHE A 53 -6.43 -1.46 -13.39
CA PHE A 53 -5.63 -1.63 -12.19
C PHE A 53 -6.46 -1.58 -10.90
N GLU A 54 -7.80 -1.60 -10.97
CA GLU A 54 -8.66 -1.44 -9.79
C GLU A 54 -8.34 -2.45 -8.69
N ARG A 55 -8.17 -3.72 -9.06
CA ARG A 55 -7.84 -4.79 -8.11
C ARG A 55 -6.51 -4.52 -7.43
N ASP A 56 -5.46 -4.31 -8.21
CA ASP A 56 -4.11 -4.14 -7.69
C ASP A 56 -4.00 -2.85 -6.85
N MET A 57 -4.74 -1.80 -7.21
CA MET A 57 -4.87 -0.58 -6.42
C MET A 57 -5.62 -0.79 -5.10
N ARG A 58 -6.66 -1.63 -5.07
CA ARG A 58 -7.32 -2.02 -3.81
C ARG A 58 -6.38 -2.78 -2.90
N GLU A 59 -5.61 -3.71 -3.48
CA GLU A 59 -4.58 -4.48 -2.77
C GLU A 59 -3.49 -3.55 -2.24
N LEU A 60 -3.04 -2.57 -3.03
CA LEU A 60 -2.08 -1.56 -2.59
C LEU A 60 -2.62 -0.73 -1.42
N PHE A 61 -3.87 -0.26 -1.49
CA PHE A 61 -4.50 0.47 -0.38
C PHE A 61 -4.57 -0.38 0.89
N SER A 62 -4.89 -1.67 0.75
CA SER A 62 -4.90 -2.61 1.87
C SER A 62 -3.50 -2.81 2.46
N LEU A 63 -2.49 -2.97 1.61
CA LEU A 63 -1.10 -3.12 2.02
C LEU A 63 -0.62 -1.87 2.78
N ILE A 64 -0.90 -0.67 2.26
CA ILE A 64 -0.55 0.59 2.91
C ILE A 64 -1.20 0.67 4.29
N ARG A 65 -2.51 0.41 4.40
CA ARG A 65 -3.23 0.43 5.69
C ARG A 65 -2.69 -0.58 6.71
N ALA A 66 -2.18 -1.71 6.24
CA ALA A 66 -1.60 -2.73 7.11
C ALA A 66 -0.18 -2.38 7.58
N GLN A 67 0.65 -1.80 6.71
CA GLN A 67 2.09 -1.67 6.94
C GLN A 67 2.54 -0.27 7.36
N VAL A 68 1.89 0.78 6.85
CA VAL A 68 2.33 2.16 7.08
C VAL A 68 2.05 2.67 8.50
N PRO A 69 0.86 2.44 9.10
CA PRO A 69 0.62 2.91 10.47
C PRO A 69 1.58 2.30 11.50
N PRO A 70 1.88 0.99 11.49
CA PRO A 70 2.91 0.42 12.36
C PRO A 70 4.31 1.01 12.12
N ALA A 71 4.70 1.26 10.86
CA ALA A 71 5.98 1.89 10.54
C ALA A 71 6.07 3.31 11.11
N LEU A 72 5.01 4.12 10.97
CA LEU A 72 4.93 5.47 11.53
C LEU A 72 4.96 5.44 13.07
N ALA A 73 4.29 4.47 13.71
CA ALA A 73 4.37 4.28 15.15
C ALA A 73 5.81 3.94 15.60
N GLY A 74 6.49 3.05 14.85
CA GLY A 74 7.90 2.72 15.10
C GLY A 74 8.82 3.94 15.00
N ILE A 75 8.64 4.79 13.99
CA ILE A 75 9.40 6.04 13.85
C ILE A 75 9.17 6.97 15.04
N LYS A 76 7.92 7.10 15.51
CA LYS A 76 7.58 7.91 16.67
C LYS A 76 8.26 7.41 17.95
N GLU A 77 8.24 6.10 18.19
CA GLU A 77 8.94 5.50 19.33
C GLU A 77 10.46 5.65 19.22
N ALA A 78 11.03 5.50 18.02
CA ALA A 78 12.46 5.71 17.79
C ALA A 78 12.89 7.17 18.09
N ARG A 79 12.11 8.17 17.64
CA ARG A 79 12.36 9.58 18.00
C ARG A 79 12.34 9.79 19.50
N LYS A 80 11.35 9.22 20.19
CA LYS A 80 11.22 9.31 21.65
C LYS A 80 12.41 8.68 22.37
N ALA A 81 12.85 7.49 21.94
CA ALA A 81 13.98 6.79 22.53
C ALA A 81 15.31 7.54 22.31
N LEU A 82 15.47 8.22 21.17
CA LEU A 82 16.65 8.99 20.81
C LEU A 82 16.63 10.43 21.33
N GLY A 83 15.56 10.86 22.00
CA GLY A 83 15.40 12.24 22.46
C GLY A 83 15.28 13.27 21.33
N LEU A 84 14.90 12.82 20.13
CA LEU A 84 14.69 13.67 18.96
C LEU A 84 13.28 14.29 19.05
N LYS A 85 13.19 15.61 18.89
CA LYS A 85 11.92 16.34 18.83
C LYS A 85 11.15 16.06 17.54
#